data_AF-A0A0A3YXB5-F1
#
_entry.id   AF-A0A0A3YXB5-F1
#
_cell.length_a   1.000
_cell.length_b   1.000
_cell.length_c   1.000
_cell.angle_alpha   90.00
_cell.angle_beta   90.00
_cell.angle_gamma   90.00
#
_symmetry.space_group_name_H-M   'P 1'
#
loop_
_entity.id
_entity.type
_entity.pdbx_description
1 polymer ?
#
loop_
_entity_poly.entity_id
_entity_poly.type
_entity_poly.pdbx_seq_one_letter_code
_entity_poly.pdbx_strand_id
1 'polypeptide(L)'
;MVNKIKFHHKKELPLHRLPFVGKVKGRHCLSFWDIPDAGGYAGGNTTGAALAVIYLRHLQEHGASVGGSLGSITADMAGVGFSDEFDSRRGQIIGFFSTIEPILAELLKRSGIEFKLDNDQLLQRANKGLNGYW
;
A
#
# COMPACT_ATOMS: atom_id res chain seq x y z
N MET A 1 12.89 -18.49 -12.63
CA MET A 1 11.63 -18.07 -13.27
C MET A 1 10.78 -17.40 -12.20
N VAL A 2 10.31 -16.17 -12.43
CA VAL A 2 9.48 -15.46 -11.43
C VAL A 2 8.09 -16.08 -11.43
N ASN A 3 7.55 -16.41 -10.25
CA ASN A 3 6.19 -16.92 -10.13
C ASN A 3 5.17 -15.86 -10.55
N LYS A 4 4.17 -16.26 -11.35
CA LYS A 4 3.09 -15.37 -11.77
C LYS A 4 2.17 -15.06 -10.58
N ILE A 5 1.93 -13.77 -10.33
CA ILE A 5 0.95 -13.29 -9.35
C ILE A 5 -0.48 -13.66 -9.79
N LYS A 6 -1.35 -14.04 -8.85
CA LYS A 6 -2.72 -14.50 -9.12
C LYS A 6 -3.65 -14.09 -7.98
N PHE A 7 -4.92 -13.87 -8.29
CA PHE A 7 -5.94 -13.66 -7.26
C PHE A 7 -6.18 -14.91 -6.42
N HIS A 8 -6.56 -14.71 -5.15
CA HIS A 8 -6.91 -15.76 -4.21
C HIS A 8 -8.42 -15.87 -4.03
N HIS A 9 -9.16 -16.08 -5.13
CA HIS A 9 -10.64 -15.99 -5.19
C HIS A 9 -11.40 -16.81 -4.13
N LYS A 10 -10.82 -17.90 -3.63
CA LYS A 10 -11.44 -18.80 -2.65
C LYS A 10 -11.28 -18.34 -1.19
N LYS A 11 -10.63 -17.20 -0.92
CA LYS A 11 -10.49 -16.68 0.44
C LYS A 11 -11.79 -16.08 0.93
N GLU A 12 -12.12 -16.33 2.19
CA GLU A 12 -13.35 -15.87 2.81
C GLU A 12 -13.42 -14.33 2.83
N LEU A 13 -12.42 -13.69 3.43
CA LEU A 13 -12.33 -12.23 3.50
C LEU A 13 -11.94 -11.62 2.14
N PRO A 14 -12.69 -10.63 1.63
CA PRO A 14 -12.41 -9.99 0.34
C PRO A 14 -10.97 -9.46 0.21
N LEU A 15 -10.44 -8.87 1.27
CA LEU A 15 -9.07 -8.33 1.30
C LEU A 15 -8.01 -9.42 1.04
N HIS A 16 -8.24 -10.63 1.53
CA HIS A 16 -7.33 -11.76 1.35
C HIS A 16 -7.37 -12.34 -0.08
N ARG A 17 -8.34 -11.92 -0.91
CA ARG A 17 -8.45 -12.35 -2.32
C ARG A 17 -7.48 -11.59 -3.22
N LEU A 18 -6.93 -10.46 -2.75
CA LEU A 18 -5.99 -9.63 -3.51
C LEU A 18 -4.70 -10.40 -3.86
N PRO A 19 -4.12 -10.17 -5.04
CA PRO A 19 -3.01 -10.96 -5.56
C PRO A 19 -1.68 -10.69 -4.86
N PHE A 20 -1.62 -9.64 -4.05
CA PHE A 20 -0.46 -9.24 -3.24
C PHE A 20 -0.64 -9.58 -1.76
N VAL A 21 -1.73 -10.24 -1.34
CA VAL A 21 -1.94 -10.66 0.05
C VAL A 21 -1.68 -12.15 0.18
N GLY A 22 -0.61 -12.54 0.87
CA GLY A 22 -0.10 -13.91 0.84
C GLY A 22 0.73 -14.30 2.05
N LYS A 23 1.28 -15.52 2.01
CA LYS A 23 2.18 -16.02 3.07
C LYS A 23 3.62 -15.84 2.61
N VAL A 24 4.38 -15.03 3.34
CA VAL A 24 5.81 -14.88 3.12
C VAL A 24 6.58 -15.82 4.05
N LYS A 25 7.61 -16.49 3.52
CA LYS A 25 8.46 -17.41 4.31
C LYS A 25 9.07 -16.68 5.50
N GLY A 26 8.96 -17.27 6.69
CA GLY A 26 9.50 -16.69 7.93
C GLY A 26 8.57 -15.72 8.66
N ARG A 27 7.36 -15.45 8.15
CA ARG A 27 6.33 -14.69 8.87
C ARG A 27 5.22 -15.60 9.38
N HIS A 28 4.80 -15.37 10.63
CA HIS A 28 3.66 -16.08 11.24
C HIS A 28 2.30 -15.58 10.73
N CYS A 29 2.25 -14.30 10.32
CA CYS A 29 1.03 -13.65 9.82
C CYS A 29 1.05 -13.52 8.29
N LEU A 30 -0.11 -13.22 7.71
CA LEU A 30 -0.19 -12.83 6.29
C LEU A 30 0.62 -11.55 6.04
N SER A 31 1.27 -11.50 4.89
CA SER A 31 1.81 -10.28 4.30
C SER A 31 0.72 -9.64 3.44
N PHE A 32 0.59 -8.33 3.54
CA PHE A 32 -0.19 -7.48 2.63
C PHE A 32 0.63 -7.01 1.43
N TRP A 33 1.85 -7.52 1.29
CA TRP A 33 2.68 -7.34 0.10
C TRP A 33 3.55 -8.57 -0.15
N ASP A 34 3.00 -9.55 -0.86
CA ASP A 34 3.66 -10.78 -1.31
C ASP A 34 3.93 -10.72 -2.82
N ILE A 35 4.77 -9.74 -3.20
CA ILE A 35 5.14 -9.49 -4.60
C ILE A 35 6.65 -9.69 -4.77
N PRO A 36 7.11 -10.48 -5.75
CA PRO A 36 8.53 -10.67 -6.01
C PRO A 36 9.24 -9.36 -6.39
N ASP A 37 10.49 -9.23 -5.96
CA ASP A 37 11.34 -8.09 -6.30
C ASP A 37 12.09 -8.32 -7.62
N ALA A 38 11.35 -8.34 -8.71
CA ALA A 38 11.86 -8.64 -10.05
C ALA A 38 11.50 -7.55 -11.08
N GLY A 39 12.23 -7.52 -12.20
CA GLY A 39 11.93 -6.61 -13.32
C GLY A 39 12.49 -5.19 -13.19
N GLY A 40 13.36 -4.94 -12.21
CA GLY A 40 13.99 -3.64 -11.97
C GLY A 40 12.98 -2.53 -11.65
N TYR A 41 13.46 -1.29 -11.56
CA TYR A 41 12.63 -0.14 -11.18
C TYR A 41 11.42 0.07 -12.09
N ALA A 42 11.61 0.03 -13.42
CA ALA A 42 10.53 0.25 -14.37
C ALA A 42 9.47 -0.86 -14.28
N GLY A 43 9.87 -2.13 -14.25
CA GLY A 43 8.94 -3.25 -14.10
C GLY A 43 8.22 -3.23 -12.74
N GLY A 44 8.94 -2.84 -11.68
CA GLY A 44 8.37 -2.59 -10.37
C GLY A 44 7.31 -1.49 -10.42
N ASN A 45 7.59 -0.36 -11.06
CA ASN A 45 6.67 0.77 -11.22
C ASN A 45 5.37 0.37 -11.92
N THR A 46 5.48 -0.30 -13.08
CA THR A 46 4.32 -0.84 -13.79
C THR A 46 3.52 -1.82 -12.92
N THR A 47 4.20 -2.69 -12.18
CA THR A 47 3.57 -3.67 -11.27
C THR A 47 2.80 -2.96 -10.16
N GLY A 48 3.44 -2.00 -9.47
CA GLY A 48 2.82 -1.21 -8.41
C GLY A 48 1.58 -0.48 -8.89
N ALA A 49 1.67 0.19 -10.05
CA ALA A 49 0.55 0.93 -10.63
C ALA A 49 -0.65 0.02 -10.95
N ALA A 50 -0.42 -1.14 -11.57
CA ALA A 50 -1.48 -2.10 -11.87
C ALA A 50 -2.14 -2.64 -10.59
N LEU A 51 -1.34 -2.94 -9.56
CA LEU A 51 -1.85 -3.43 -8.27
C LEU A 51 -2.60 -2.35 -7.49
N ALA A 52 -2.24 -1.08 -7.63
CA ALA A 52 -3.01 0.03 -7.07
C ALA A 52 -4.40 0.13 -7.70
N VAL A 53 -4.54 -0.02 -9.02
CA VAL A 53 -5.86 -0.06 -9.68
C VAL A 53 -6.70 -1.22 -9.16
N ILE A 54 -6.10 -2.40 -8.95
CA ILE A 54 -6.79 -3.54 -8.35
C ILE A 54 -7.26 -3.21 -6.92
N TYR A 55 -6.41 -2.56 -6.12
CA TYR A 55 -6.78 -2.15 -4.76
C TYR A 55 -7.90 -1.10 -4.75
N LEU A 56 -7.88 -0.13 -5.67
CA LEU A 56 -8.93 0.87 -5.81
C LEU A 56 -10.27 0.24 -6.21
N ARG A 57 -10.28 -0.75 -7.11
CA ARG A 57 -11.48 -1.55 -7.41
C ARG A 57 -11.99 -2.29 -6.18
N HIS A 58 -11.09 -2.86 -5.40
CA HIS A 58 -11.45 -3.50 -4.14
C HIS A 58 -12.09 -2.51 -3.15
N LEU A 59 -11.54 -1.31 -2.99
CA LEU A 59 -12.14 -0.25 -2.16
C LEU A 59 -13.51 0.18 -2.68
N GLN A 60 -13.68 0.28 -4.00
CA GLN A 60 -14.96 0.63 -4.61
C GLN A 60 -16.04 -0.43 -4.34
N GLU A 61 -15.67 -1.72 -4.36
CA GLU A 61 -16.59 -2.84 -4.16
C GLU A 61 -16.88 -3.15 -2.68
N HIS A 62 -15.91 -2.96 -1.80
CA HIS A 62 -15.97 -3.45 -0.42
C HIS A 62 -15.75 -2.38 0.65
N GLY A 63 -15.41 -1.15 0.26
CA GLY A 63 -15.03 -0.10 1.20
C GLY A 63 -13.66 -0.33 1.84
N ALA A 64 -13.33 0.51 2.82
CA ALA A 64 -12.11 0.35 3.62
C ALA A 64 -12.32 -0.69 4.73
N SER A 65 -11.28 -1.49 5.01
CA SER A 65 -11.27 -2.36 6.19
C SER A 65 -11.24 -1.54 7.48
N VAL A 66 -11.71 -2.13 8.59
CA VAL A 66 -11.51 -1.57 9.93
C VAL A 66 -10.00 -1.35 10.17
N GLY A 67 -9.60 -0.14 10.55
CA GLY A 67 -8.19 0.26 10.71
C GLY A 67 -7.45 0.62 9.42
N GLY A 68 -8.04 0.38 8.24
CA GLY A 68 -7.47 0.67 6.92
C GLY A 68 -6.38 -0.32 6.49
N SER A 69 -6.47 -0.85 5.27
CA SER A 69 -5.49 -1.83 4.75
C SER A 69 -4.24 -1.17 4.16
N LEU A 70 -4.33 0.10 3.77
CA LEU A 70 -3.23 0.81 3.10
C LEU A 70 -1.98 0.93 3.98
N GLY A 71 -2.16 1.14 5.29
CA GLY A 71 -1.06 1.17 6.25
C GLY A 71 -0.30 -0.16 6.31
N SER A 72 -1.03 -1.28 6.37
CA SER A 72 -0.43 -2.63 6.36
C SER A 72 0.29 -2.94 5.04
N ILE A 73 -0.31 -2.57 3.90
CA ILE A 73 0.32 -2.68 2.58
C ILE A 73 1.65 -1.92 2.56
N THR A 74 1.65 -0.67 3.02
CA THR A 74 2.84 0.20 3.05
C THR A 74 3.94 -0.37 3.95
N ALA A 75 3.58 -0.83 5.14
CA ALA A 75 4.53 -1.41 6.09
C ALA A 75 5.19 -2.67 5.51
N ASP A 76 4.43 -3.51 4.82
CA ASP A 76 4.95 -4.74 4.21
C ASP A 76 5.79 -4.47 2.96
N MET A 77 5.48 -3.43 2.19
CA MET A 77 6.35 -2.95 1.12
C MET A 77 7.71 -2.45 1.64
N ALA A 78 7.71 -1.74 2.78
CA ALA A 78 8.90 -1.10 3.34
C ALA A 78 9.77 -2.04 4.19
N GLY A 79 9.21 -3.14 4.70
CA GLY A 79 9.86 -4.03 5.67
C GLY A 79 10.92 -5.00 5.12
N VAL A 80 11.47 -4.76 3.91
CA VAL A 80 12.46 -5.63 3.27
C VAL A 80 13.79 -4.87 3.14
N GLY A 81 14.89 -5.47 3.60
CA GLY A 81 16.21 -4.86 3.63
C GLY A 81 16.76 -4.48 2.24
N PHE A 82 17.74 -3.57 2.23
CA PHE A 82 18.38 -3.04 1.03
C PHE A 82 19.22 -4.11 0.31
N SER A 83 18.83 -4.48 -0.90
CA SER A 83 19.62 -5.31 -1.85
C SER A 83 19.42 -4.76 -3.27
N ASP A 84 20.08 -5.29 -4.32
CA ASP A 84 19.83 -4.84 -5.71
C ASP A 84 18.36 -5.09 -6.17
N GLU A 85 17.65 -5.97 -5.47
CA GLU A 85 16.21 -6.21 -5.61
C GLU A 85 15.37 -5.02 -5.09
N PHE A 86 15.99 -4.08 -4.36
CA PHE A 86 15.41 -2.84 -3.86
C PHE A 86 14.91 -1.92 -4.98
N ASP A 87 15.53 -1.94 -6.17
CA ASP A 87 15.08 -1.09 -7.27
C ASP A 87 13.68 -1.49 -7.76
N SER A 88 13.39 -2.79 -7.87
CA SER A 88 12.04 -3.24 -8.20
C SER A 88 11.05 -2.89 -7.09
N ARG A 89 11.39 -3.16 -5.82
CA ARG A 89 10.51 -2.81 -4.69
C ARG A 89 10.21 -1.31 -4.63
N ARG A 90 11.23 -0.47 -4.81
CA ARG A 90 11.10 0.99 -4.89
C ARG A 90 10.18 1.36 -6.04
N GLY A 91 10.38 0.77 -7.22
CA GLY A 91 9.49 0.91 -8.36
C GLY A 91 8.04 0.60 -7.97
N GLN A 92 7.79 -0.55 -7.34
CA GLN A 92 6.46 -0.97 -6.90
C GLN A 92 5.80 0.03 -5.94
N ILE A 93 6.54 0.52 -4.94
CA ILE A 93 6.05 1.54 -4.00
C ILE A 93 5.68 2.81 -4.79
N ILE A 94 6.60 3.33 -5.61
CA ILE A 94 6.37 4.56 -6.37
C ILE A 94 5.18 4.42 -7.30
N GLY A 95 5.10 3.33 -8.07
CA GLY A 95 3.99 3.10 -9.01
C GLY A 95 2.63 2.93 -8.32
N PHE A 96 2.62 2.27 -7.16
CA PHE A 96 1.39 2.08 -6.39
C PHE A 96 0.85 3.42 -5.86
N PHE A 97 1.70 4.21 -5.21
CA PHE A 97 1.28 5.50 -4.65
C PHE A 97 1.05 6.59 -5.69
N SER A 98 1.83 6.62 -6.79
CA SER A 98 1.59 7.57 -7.89
C SER A 98 0.27 7.33 -8.61
N THR A 99 -0.28 6.12 -8.52
CA THR A 99 -1.62 5.80 -9.04
C THR A 99 -2.72 6.21 -8.08
N ILE A 100 -2.50 6.10 -6.77
CA ILE A 100 -3.50 6.45 -5.75
C ILE A 100 -3.60 7.98 -5.57
N GLU A 101 -2.48 8.69 -5.57
CA GLU A 101 -2.42 10.11 -5.22
C GLU A 101 -3.34 11.01 -6.07
N PRO A 102 -3.37 10.92 -7.41
CA PRO A 102 -4.26 11.75 -8.22
C PRO A 102 -5.75 11.51 -7.92
N ILE A 103 -6.12 10.25 -7.64
CA ILE A 103 -7.50 9.89 -7.29
C ILE A 103 -7.85 10.45 -5.92
N LEU A 104 -6.95 10.32 -4.93
CA LEU A 104 -7.15 10.91 -3.61
C LEU A 104 -7.30 12.43 -3.69
N ALA A 105 -6.45 13.11 -4.46
CA ALA A 105 -6.53 14.55 -4.65
C ALA A 105 -7.87 14.98 -5.26
N GLU A 106 -8.36 14.24 -6.26
CA GLU A 106 -9.65 14.52 -6.89
C GLU A 106 -10.83 14.26 -5.95
N LEU A 107 -10.79 13.17 -5.18
CA LEU A 107 -11.82 12.87 -4.18
C LEU A 107 -11.85 13.93 -3.07
N LEU A 108 -10.68 14.38 -2.59
CA LEU A 108 -10.61 15.44 -1.58
C LEU A 108 -11.25 16.74 -2.07
N LYS A 109 -10.95 17.17 -3.31
CA LYS A 109 -11.58 18.35 -3.92
C LYS A 109 -13.11 18.26 -3.98
N ARG A 110 -13.66 17.06 -4.16
CA ARG A 110 -15.11 16.82 -4.27
C ARG A 110 -15.81 16.51 -2.94
N SER A 111 -15.05 16.10 -1.93
CA SER A 111 -15.58 15.53 -0.69
C SER A 111 -16.21 16.53 0.28
N GLY A 112 -15.87 17.82 0.15
CA GLY A 112 -16.22 18.83 1.16
C GLY A 112 -15.58 18.59 2.53
N ILE A 113 -14.54 17.74 2.61
CA ILE A 113 -13.80 17.51 3.85
C ILE A 113 -13.09 18.80 4.26
N GLU A 114 -13.34 19.22 5.50
CA GLU A 114 -12.63 20.31 6.15
C GLU A 114 -11.66 19.76 7.20
N PHE A 115 -10.41 20.19 7.13
CA PHE A 115 -9.39 19.85 8.12
C PHE A 115 -9.46 20.87 9.26
N LYS A 116 -9.80 20.39 10.47
CA LYS A 116 -10.05 21.24 11.64
C LYS A 116 -8.80 21.90 12.24
N LEU A 117 -7.64 21.27 12.06
CA LEU A 117 -6.37 21.75 12.59
C LEU A 117 -5.63 22.50 11.50
N ASP A 118 -5.01 23.62 11.88
CA ASP A 118 -4.07 24.31 11.00
C ASP A 118 -2.74 23.55 10.91
N ASN A 119 -1.87 24.01 10.01
CA ASN A 119 -0.58 23.37 9.75
C ASN A 119 0.36 23.42 10.97
N ASP A 120 0.31 24.47 11.78
CA ASP A 120 1.17 24.63 12.95
C ASP A 120 0.75 23.67 14.07
N GLN A 121 -0.56 23.51 14.29
CA GLN A 121 -1.13 22.53 15.21
C GLN A 121 -0.82 21.10 14.78
N LEU A 122 -0.93 20.79 13.48
CA LEU A 122 -0.55 19.49 12.93
C LEU A 122 0.95 19.21 13.11
N LEU A 123 1.81 20.20 12.85
CA LEU A 123 3.25 20.07 13.03
C LEU A 123 3.62 19.88 14.50
N GLN A 124 2.99 20.63 15.41
CA GLN A 124 3.19 20.45 16.85
C GLN A 124 2.79 19.03 17.28
N ARG A 125 1.66 18.52 16.78
CA ARG A 125 1.21 17.14 17.05
C ARG A 125 2.20 16.10 16.54
N ALA A 126 2.74 16.29 15.34
CA ALA A 126 3.77 15.40 14.79
C ALA A 126 5.04 15.38 15.67
N ASN A 127 5.51 16.56 16.09
CA ASN A 127 6.69 16.69 16.95
C ASN A 127 6.48 16.06 18.34
N LYS A 128 5.29 16.16 18.92
CA LYS A 128 4.97 15.46 20.18
C LYS A 128 5.09 13.94 20.03
N GLY A 129 4.58 13.38 18.93
CA GLY A 129 4.68 11.95 18.62
C GLY A 129 6.14 11.49 18.47
N LEU A 130 6.99 12.26 17.78
CA LEU A 130 8.42 11.96 17.65
C LEU A 130 9.17 11.99 18.99
N ASN A 131 8.73 12.85 19.92
CA ASN A 131 9.30 12.96 21.26
C ASN A 131 8.70 11.97 22.27
N GLY A 132 7.78 11.09 21.85
CA GLY A 132 7.15 10.07 22.72
C GLY A 132 6.08 10.61 23.67
N TYR A 133 5.63 11.86 23.50
CA TYR A 133 4.51 12.43 24.25
C TYR A 133 3.20 12.13 23.51
N TRP A 134 2.34 11.30 24.08
CA TRP A 134 1.02 10.92 23.54
C TRP A 134 -0.11 11.67 24.26
#